data_AF-A0A497MPT7-F1
#
_entry.id   AF-A0A497MPT7-F1
#
_cell.length_a   1.000
_cell.length_b   1.000
_cell.length_c   1.000
_cell.angle_alpha   90.00
_cell.angle_beta   90.00
_cell.angle_gamma   90.00
#
_symmetry.space_group_name_H-M   'P 1'
#
loop_
_entity.id
_entity.type
_entity.pdbx_description
1 polymer ?
#
loop_
_entity_poly.entity_id
_entity_poly.type
_entity_poly.pdbx_seq_one_letter_code
_entity_poly.pdbx_strand_id
1 'polypeptide(L)'
;MIYSYDVGSLPFEGDYKKFLVEASKLGEYFKSKVVEAFIDKIKAGVSIPNYPQFRDMNEMFFEMVDGIIKINGEFLAEKSLKVKGEGFIPEVKVLKDNLKEIYEKVGFEVKVKICITGPHTLS
;
A
#
# COMPACT_ATOMS: atom_id res chain seq x y z
N MET A 1 16.15 -3.81 22.37
CA MET A 1 15.12 -2.82 21.95
C MET A 1 13.90 -3.62 21.50
N ILE A 2 12.69 -3.21 21.88
CA ILE A 2 11.43 -3.88 21.49
C ILE A 2 10.78 -2.99 20.43
N TYR A 3 10.34 -3.57 19.30
CA TYR A 3 9.68 -2.87 18.21
C TYR A 3 8.23 -3.33 18.07
N SER A 4 7.30 -2.37 18.00
CA SER A 4 5.91 -2.63 17.63
C SER A 4 5.71 -2.46 16.13
N TYR A 5 4.83 -3.28 15.55
CA TYR A 5 4.38 -3.18 14.18
C TYR A 5 2.89 -3.51 14.10
N ASP A 6 2.20 -2.89 13.14
CA ASP A 6 0.82 -3.21 12.83
C ASP A 6 0.73 -4.26 11.69
N VAL A 7 -0.50 -4.71 11.42
CA VAL A 7 -0.78 -5.74 10.42
C VAL A 7 -1.09 -5.18 9.02
N GLY A 8 -1.22 -3.86 8.84
CA GLY A 8 -1.59 -3.25 7.56
C GLY A 8 -2.76 -2.30 7.67
N SER A 9 -3.92 -2.75 7.21
CA SER A 9 -5.10 -1.92 6.90
C SER A 9 -5.52 -0.93 8.00
N LEU A 10 -5.78 0.29 7.58
CA LEU A 10 -6.55 1.28 8.32
C LEU A 10 -7.94 1.47 7.70
N PRO A 11 -8.96 1.80 8.50
CA PRO A 11 -10.22 2.28 7.94
C PRO A 11 -9.97 3.57 7.15
N PHE A 12 -10.56 3.67 5.97
CA PHE A 12 -10.43 4.87 5.14
C PHE A 12 -11.46 5.93 5.54
N GLU A 13 -11.00 7.17 5.70
CA GLU A 13 -11.85 8.34 5.97
C GLU A 13 -11.75 9.39 4.84
N GLY A 14 -12.88 9.63 4.17
CA GLY A 14 -13.00 10.62 3.10
C GLY A 14 -13.76 10.10 1.88
N ASP A 15 -13.52 10.71 0.72
CA ASP A 15 -14.09 10.31 -0.56
C ASP A 15 -13.29 9.13 -1.14
N TYR A 16 -13.73 7.91 -0.82
CA TYR A 16 -13.05 6.69 -1.29
C TYR A 16 -13.10 6.53 -2.80
N LYS A 17 -14.14 7.02 -3.48
CA LYS A 17 -14.23 6.95 -4.94
C LYS A 17 -13.15 7.80 -5.59
N LYS A 18 -12.97 9.04 -5.11
CA LYS A 18 -11.88 9.91 -5.56
C LYS A 18 -10.52 9.29 -5.27
N PHE A 19 -10.35 8.70 -4.09
CA PHE A 19 -9.12 8.00 -3.71
C PHE A 19 -8.75 6.89 -4.70
N LEU A 20 -9.70 6.03 -5.07
CA LEU A 20 -9.48 4.95 -6.03
C LEU A 20 -9.12 5.46 -7.43
N VAL A 21 -9.82 6.49 -7.92
CA VAL A 21 -9.54 7.07 -9.25
C VAL A 21 -8.12 7.65 -9.30
N GLU A 22 -7.70 8.35 -8.25
CA GLU A 22 -6.39 8.99 -8.19
C GLU A 22 -5.23 8.02 -7.92
N ALA A 23 -5.49 6.83 -7.36
CA ALA A 23 -4.46 5.82 -7.10
C ALA A 23 -3.67 5.44 -8.35
N SER A 24 -4.35 5.31 -9.50
CA SER A 24 -3.73 4.96 -10.78
C SER A 24 -2.79 6.04 -11.35
N LYS A 25 -2.99 7.29 -10.96
CA LYS A 25 -2.23 8.46 -11.44
C LYS A 25 -1.34 9.07 -10.37
N LEU A 26 -1.30 8.48 -9.17
CA LEU A 26 -0.68 9.05 -7.98
C LEU A 26 -1.11 10.51 -7.78
N GLY A 27 -2.42 10.75 -7.82
CA GLY A 27 -3.01 12.08 -7.63
C GLY A 27 -2.79 12.62 -6.22
N GLU A 28 -2.94 13.94 -6.06
CA GLU A 28 -2.63 14.64 -4.81
C GLU A 28 -3.56 14.24 -3.66
N TYR A 29 -4.84 13.95 -3.90
CA TYR A 29 -5.76 13.49 -2.85
C TYR A 29 -5.39 12.09 -2.38
N PHE A 30 -5.01 11.20 -3.30
CA PHE A 30 -4.50 9.88 -2.96
C PHE A 30 -3.21 9.98 -2.13
N LYS A 31 -2.25 10.79 -2.61
CA LYS A 31 -0.97 11.02 -1.93
C LYS A 31 -1.17 11.55 -0.51
N SER A 32 -1.94 12.62 -0.35
CA SER A 32 -2.15 13.26 0.94
C SER A 32 -2.75 12.28 1.94
N LYS A 33 -3.76 11.51 1.54
CA LYS A 33 -4.40 10.51 2.39
C LYS A 33 -3.45 9.40 2.83
N VAL A 34 -2.60 8.92 1.93
CA VAL A 34 -1.60 7.89 2.27
C VAL A 34 -0.55 8.42 3.24
N VAL A 35 -0.01 9.63 3.00
CA VAL A 35 1.02 10.23 3.86
C VAL A 35 0.45 10.60 5.24
N GLU A 36 -0.73 11.24 5.29
CA GLU A 36 -1.41 11.59 6.54
C GLU A 36 -1.63 10.36 7.42
N ALA A 37 -2.23 9.31 6.87
CA ALA A 37 -2.53 8.10 7.62
C ALA A 37 -1.27 7.36 8.08
N PHE A 38 -0.20 7.36 7.28
CA PHE A 38 1.07 6.79 7.69
C PHE A 38 1.70 7.56 8.86
N ILE A 39 1.64 8.89 8.83
CA ILE A 39 2.10 9.75 9.93
C ILE A 39 1.26 9.52 11.20
N ASP A 40 -0.05 9.33 11.07
CA ASP A 40 -0.92 9.04 12.20
C ASP A 40 -0.55 7.72 12.87
N LYS A 41 -0.19 6.68 12.11
CA LYS A 41 0.37 5.44 12.68
C LYS A 41 1.65 5.66 13.47
N ILE A 42 2.55 6.51 12.96
CA ILE A 42 3.80 6.86 13.65
C ILE A 42 3.47 7.58 14.96
N LYS A 43 2.57 8.57 14.92
CA LYS A 43 2.15 9.35 16.09
C LYS A 43 1.41 8.51 17.13
N ALA A 44 0.76 7.42 16.73
CA ALA A 44 0.16 6.44 17.63
C ALA A 44 1.20 5.57 18.38
N GLY A 45 2.49 5.69 18.06
CA GLY A 45 3.57 4.99 18.75
C GLY A 45 3.97 3.64 18.14
N VAL A 46 3.55 3.35 16.91
CA VAL A 46 4.01 2.15 16.18
C VAL A 46 5.45 2.36 15.73
N SER A 47 6.36 1.47 16.14
CA SER A 47 7.79 1.63 15.86
C SER A 47 8.14 1.43 14.38
N ILE A 48 7.50 0.45 13.74
CA ILE A 48 7.68 0.12 12.32
C ILE A 48 6.28 -0.05 11.70
N PRO A 49 5.60 1.06 11.37
CA PRO A 49 4.25 1.01 10.84
C PRO A 49 4.24 0.40 9.44
N ASN A 50 3.13 -0.27 9.14
CA ASN A 50 2.84 -0.70 7.78
C ASN A 50 2.31 0.47 6.96
N TYR A 51 2.35 0.38 5.62
CA TYR A 51 1.61 1.33 4.80
C TYR A 51 0.09 1.26 5.15
N PRO A 52 -0.69 2.33 4.90
CA PRO A 52 -2.09 2.37 5.34
C PRO A 52 -2.98 1.24 4.79
N GLN A 53 -2.63 0.67 3.63
CA GLN A 53 -3.32 -0.46 3.00
C GLN A 53 -4.83 -0.23 2.90
N PHE A 54 -5.22 0.88 2.25
CA PHE A 54 -6.63 1.29 2.10
C PHE A 54 -7.38 0.50 1.02
N ARG A 55 -6.66 -0.20 0.16
CA ARG A 55 -7.22 -1.06 -0.90
C ARG A 55 -6.98 -2.53 -0.56
N ASP A 56 -7.70 -3.41 -1.24
CA ASP A 56 -7.55 -4.85 -1.08
C ASP A 56 -6.12 -5.28 -1.45
N MET A 57 -5.43 -5.97 -0.53
CA MET A 57 -4.03 -6.34 -0.71
C MET A 57 -3.81 -7.37 -1.83
N ASN A 58 -4.81 -8.24 -2.07
CA ASN A 58 -4.73 -9.24 -3.12
C ASN A 58 -4.90 -8.57 -4.48
N GLU A 59 -5.89 -7.69 -4.62
CA GLU A 59 -6.08 -6.88 -5.83
C GLU A 59 -4.83 -6.05 -6.12
N MET A 60 -4.32 -5.29 -5.14
CA MET A 60 -3.11 -4.49 -5.34
C MET A 60 -1.90 -5.31 -5.79
N PHE A 61 -1.70 -6.51 -5.23
CA PHE A 61 -0.59 -7.36 -5.58
C PHE A 61 -0.77 -8.01 -6.96
N PHE A 62 -1.92 -8.62 -7.21
CA PHE A 62 -2.17 -9.36 -8.46
C PHE A 62 -2.42 -8.47 -9.67
N GLU A 63 -2.91 -7.24 -9.48
CA GLU A 63 -2.98 -6.26 -10.56
C GLU A 63 -1.62 -5.98 -11.18
N MET A 64 -0.53 -6.06 -10.41
CA MET A 64 0.84 -5.89 -10.89
C MET A 64 1.40 -7.11 -11.63
N VAL A 65 0.64 -8.21 -11.74
CA VAL A 65 1.09 -9.46 -12.34
C VAL A 65 0.30 -9.76 -13.61
N ASP A 66 1.00 -9.89 -14.73
CA ASP A 66 0.48 -10.43 -15.99
C ASP A 66 0.24 -11.93 -15.86
N GLY A 67 -0.84 -12.40 -16.47
CA GLY A 67 -1.22 -13.82 -16.43
C GLY A 67 -2.10 -14.20 -15.25
N ILE A 68 -2.46 -13.26 -14.35
CA ILE A 68 -3.51 -13.45 -13.35
C ILE A 68 -4.80 -12.79 -13.85
N ILE A 69 -5.90 -13.54 -13.78
CA ILE A 69 -7.26 -13.05 -14.04
C ILE A 69 -8.13 -13.22 -12.81
N LYS A 70 -9.16 -12.38 -12.68
CA LYS A 70 -10.17 -12.49 -11.61
C LYS A 70 -11.49 -12.97 -12.20
N ILE A 71 -11.97 -14.14 -11.78
CA ILE A 71 -13.26 -14.70 -12.19
C ILE A 71 -14.09 -14.91 -10.92
N ASN A 72 -15.30 -14.33 -10.87
CA ASN A 72 -16.23 -14.48 -9.74
C ASN A 72 -15.63 -14.16 -8.36
N GLY A 73 -14.64 -13.27 -8.29
CA GLY A 73 -13.96 -12.92 -7.04
C GLY A 73 -12.70 -13.70 -6.74
N GLU A 74 -12.45 -14.80 -7.46
CA GLU A 74 -11.27 -15.66 -7.31
C GLU A 74 -10.19 -15.29 -8.32
N PHE A 75 -8.94 -15.38 -7.89
CA PHE A 75 -7.78 -15.11 -8.74
C PHE A 75 -7.23 -16.42 -9.29
N LEU A 76 -7.00 -16.47 -10.61
CA LEU A 76 -6.51 -17.65 -11.31
C LEU A 76 -5.31 -17.30 -12.19
N ALA A 77 -4.33 -18.19 -12.24
CA ALA A 77 -3.21 -18.09 -13.18
C ALA A 77 -3.62 -18.69 -14.54
N GLU A 78 -3.78 -17.83 -15.55
CA GLU A 78 -4.13 -18.22 -16.92
C GLU A 78 -2.88 -18.46 -17.79
N LYS A 79 -1.78 -17.76 -17.49
CA LYS A 79 -0.56 -17.73 -18.32
C LYS A 79 0.70 -17.68 -17.45
N SER A 80 1.86 -17.70 -18.10
CA SER A 80 3.15 -17.45 -17.44
C SER A 80 3.10 -16.11 -16.70
N LEU A 81 3.33 -16.17 -15.38
CA LEU A 81 3.28 -15.02 -14.50
C LEU A 81 4.48 -14.10 -14.73
N LYS A 82 4.22 -12.82 -14.99
CA LYS A 82 5.26 -11.79 -15.19
C LYS A 82 4.85 -10.50 -14.49
N VAL A 83 5.82 -9.70 -14.06
CA VAL A 83 5.51 -8.37 -13.52
C VAL A 83 5.10 -7.44 -14.65
N LYS A 84 3.98 -6.72 -14.47
CA LYS A 84 3.55 -5.65 -15.38
C LYS A 84 4.39 -4.41 -15.17
N GLY A 85 5.12 -3.99 -16.20
CA GLY A 85 5.97 -2.80 -16.14
C GLY A 85 6.97 -2.88 -14.99
N GLU A 86 7.05 -1.83 -14.17
CA GLU A 86 7.93 -1.78 -12.99
C GLU A 86 7.34 -2.45 -11.74
N GLY A 87 6.03 -2.77 -11.73
CA GLY A 87 5.35 -3.43 -10.61
C GLY A 87 5.51 -2.74 -9.25
N PHE A 88 4.68 -1.73 -8.97
CA PHE A 88 4.68 -1.06 -7.66
C PHE A 88 3.26 -0.99 -7.06
N ILE A 89 3.19 -1.09 -5.74
CA ILE A 89 1.97 -0.78 -4.98
C ILE A 89 1.89 0.75 -4.87
N PRO A 90 0.85 1.42 -5.40
CA PRO A 90 0.76 2.88 -5.41
C PRO A 90 0.98 3.54 -4.04
N GLU A 91 0.43 2.95 -2.97
CA GLU A 91 0.55 3.49 -1.61
C GLU A 91 2.00 3.45 -1.10
N VAL A 92 2.72 2.36 -1.38
CA VAL A 92 4.14 2.22 -1.03
C VAL A 92 4.99 3.20 -1.85
N LYS A 93 4.67 3.37 -3.14
CA LYS A 93 5.34 4.34 -4.01
C LYS A 93 5.19 5.77 -3.48
N VAL A 94 3.99 6.14 -3.03
CA VAL A 94 3.76 7.45 -2.40
C VAL A 94 4.63 7.64 -1.17
N LEU A 95 4.70 6.66 -0.26
CA LEU A 95 5.55 6.80 0.93
C LEU A 95 7.02 6.96 0.55
N LYS A 96 7.51 6.19 -0.43
CA LYS A 96 8.89 6.28 -0.94
C LYS A 96 9.19 7.65 -1.55
N ASP A 97 8.26 8.21 -2.32
CA ASP A 97 8.43 9.50 -2.98
C ASP A 97 8.34 10.70 -2.02
N ASN A 98 7.68 10.52 -0.86
CA ASN A 98 7.42 11.57 0.12
C ASN A 98 8.21 11.38 1.43
N LEU A 99 9.29 10.59 1.42
CA LEU A 99 10.14 10.37 2.61
C LEU A 99 10.64 11.67 3.22
N LYS A 100 10.94 12.69 2.40
CA LYS A 100 11.37 14.01 2.87
C LYS A 100 10.27 14.71 3.67
N GLU A 101 9.04 14.75 3.14
CA GLU A 101 7.89 15.35 3.83
C GLU A 101 7.58 14.60 5.14
N ILE A 102 7.63 13.27 5.10
CA ILE A 102 7.43 12.43 6.29
C ILE A 102 8.48 12.76 7.34
N TYR A 103 9.76 12.82 6.96
CA TYR A 103 10.86 13.18 7.87
C TYR A 103 10.66 14.58 8.47
N GLU A 104 10.30 15.58 7.67
CA GLU A 104 10.01 16.94 8.14
C GLU A 104 8.87 16.98 9.16
N LYS A 105 7.86 16.10 9.02
CA LYS A 105 6.71 16.04 9.92
C LYS A 105 6.93 15.21 11.19
N VAL A 106 7.80 14.20 11.17
CA VAL A 106 8.03 13.31 12.33
C VAL A 106 9.37 13.54 13.04
N GLY A 107 10.35 14.14 12.36
CA GLY A 107 11.65 14.52 12.92
C GLY A 107 12.68 13.40 13.02
N PHE A 108 12.44 12.24 12.41
CA PHE A 108 13.37 11.10 12.44
C PHE A 108 13.20 10.18 11.21
N GLU A 109 14.20 9.34 10.96
CA GLU A 109 14.16 8.34 9.90
C GLU A 109 13.15 7.24 10.23
N VAL A 110 12.24 6.97 9.29
CA VAL A 110 11.15 6.00 9.47
C VAL A 110 11.50 4.67 8.81
N LYS A 111 11.13 3.57 9.47
CA LYS A 111 11.11 2.23 8.86
C LYS A 111 9.68 1.88 8.49
N VAL A 112 9.49 1.32 7.29
CA VAL A 112 8.18 0.91 6.79
C VAL A 112 8.15 -0.61 6.71
N LYS A 113 7.15 -1.25 7.32
CA LYS A 113 6.82 -2.65 7.05
C LYS A 113 5.96 -2.71 5.79
N ILE A 114 6.25 -3.62 4.86
CA ILE A 114 5.42 -3.81 3.65
C ILE A 114 4.82 -5.22 3.72
N CYS A 115 3.50 -5.29 3.85
CA CYS A 115 2.76 -6.55 3.70
C CYS A 115 2.32 -6.75 2.24
N ILE A 116 2.68 -7.90 1.68
CA ILE A 116 2.27 -8.35 0.35
C ILE A 116 1.53 -9.68 0.48
N THR A 117 0.62 -9.94 -0.46
CA THR A 117 -0.02 -11.25 -0.59
C THR A 117 1.03 -12.31 -0.95
N GLY A 118 1.01 -13.42 -0.21
CA GLY A 118 1.93 -14.53 -0.46
C GLY A 118 1.56 -15.29 -1.75
N PRO A 119 2.52 -15.90 -2.44
CA PRO A 119 2.25 -16.65 -3.68
C PRO A 119 1.30 -17.83 -3.47
N HIS A 120 1.25 -18.39 -2.26
CA HIS A 120 0.34 -19.49 -1.91
C HIS A 120 -1.11 -19.07 -1.65
N THR A 121 -1.42 -17.76 -1.65
CA THR A 121 -2.82 -17.30 -1.56
C THR A 121 -3.63 -17.65 -2.80
N LEU A 122 -2.97 -17.97 -3.92
CA LEU A 122 -3.59 -18.50 -5.15
C LEU A 122 -3.75 -20.03 -5.17
N SER A 123 -3.32 -20.73 -4.11
CA SER A 123 -3.29 -22.21 -4.02
C SER A 123 -4.57 -22.79 -3.45
#